data_AF-A0A429GB96-F1
#
_entry.id   AF-A0A429GB96-F1
#
_cell.length_a   1.000
_cell.length_b   1.000
_cell.length_c   1.000
_cell.angle_alpha   90.00
_cell.angle_beta   90.00
_cell.angle_gamma   90.00
#
_symmetry.space_group_name_H-M   'P 1'
#
loop_
_entity.id
_entity.type
_entity.pdbx_description
1 polymer ?
#
loop_
_entity_poly.entity_id
_entity_poly.type
_entity_poly.pdbx_seq_one_letter_code
_entity_poly.pdbx_strand_id
1 'polypeptide(L)'
;MDVEDELRRAMAETVAGARAPRSLAADVRRRHRRRKARIRTAAAVAGASVAALALAPAYRSIQPAPAGAPEGVVPSAAASGDGAPERVPAPVPSRPPESGKGGTAEPRTPRPSTGAPDAPAAEAPRAEPSLPAWLAYLPDGLDAARPCATERGTARTTTVCEWRGDPGWVRIRLVEGTGIGGPEELAPPVGVPVRTSVRGTPALAGAAPGSGRQVSWLPRAGLGATVQAGGAAAGDLMRIAEGVRP
;
A
#
# COMPACT_ATOMS: atom_id res chain seq x y z
N MET A 1 -7.70 27.21 48.53
CA MET A 1 -6.60 27.02 47.56
C MET A 1 -7.25 26.65 46.25
N ASP A 2 -6.87 27.35 45.19
CA ASP A 2 -7.53 27.25 43.88
C ASP A 2 -6.82 26.17 43.05
N VAL A 3 -7.58 25.15 42.63
CA VAL A 3 -7.06 23.97 41.92
C VAL A 3 -6.49 24.38 40.55
N GLU A 4 -6.99 25.48 39.97
CA GLU A 4 -6.47 26.01 38.72
C GLU A 4 -5.05 26.57 38.86
N ASP A 5 -4.73 27.22 39.98
CA ASP A 5 -3.40 27.76 40.22
C ASP A 5 -2.38 26.65 40.47
N GLU A 6 -2.80 25.56 41.09
CA GLU A 6 -1.97 24.37 41.29
C GLU A 6 -1.70 23.64 39.96
N LEU A 7 -2.71 23.55 39.09
CA LEU A 7 -2.55 23.00 37.74
C LEU A 7 -1.66 23.88 36.86
N ARG A 8 -1.85 25.21 36.87
CA ARG A 8 -0.99 26.15 36.13
C ARG A 8 0.46 26.07 36.61
N ARG A 9 0.68 25.94 37.92
CA ARG A 9 2.02 25.80 38.50
C ARG A 9 2.67 24.47 38.13
N ALA A 10 1.93 23.35 38.24
CA ALA A 10 2.43 22.03 37.85
C ALA A 10 2.76 21.94 36.35
N MET A 11 1.93 22.54 35.50
CA MET A 11 2.21 22.62 34.06
C MET A 11 3.43 23.49 33.76
N ALA A 12 3.59 24.63 34.43
CA ALA A 12 4.75 25.50 34.24
C ALA A 12 6.07 24.81 34.64
N GLU A 13 6.08 24.05 35.74
CA GLU A 13 7.24 23.27 36.18
C GLU A 13 7.56 22.14 35.20
N THR A 14 6.54 21.44 34.69
CA THR A 14 6.71 20.36 33.71
C THR A 14 7.26 20.88 32.37
N VAL A 15 6.82 22.06 31.92
CA VAL A 15 7.29 22.70 30.69
C VAL A 15 8.69 23.30 30.85
N ALA A 16 9.04 23.80 32.04
CA ALA A 16 10.39 24.31 32.32
C ALA A 16 11.46 23.20 32.28
N GLY A 17 11.10 21.96 32.64
CA GLY A 17 11.97 20.78 32.54
C GLY A 17 12.11 20.23 31.11
N ALA A 18 11.13 20.45 30.24
CA ALA A 18 11.11 19.99 28.86
C ALA A 18 11.88 20.91 27.90
N ARG A 19 13.13 21.26 28.23
CA ARG A 19 14.01 21.93 27.25
C ARG A 19 14.45 20.93 26.20
N ALA A 20 13.92 21.09 24.98
CA ALA A 20 14.36 20.33 23.82
C ALA A 20 15.89 20.42 23.69
N PRO A 21 16.59 19.30 23.46
CA PRO A 21 18.05 19.29 23.40
C PRO A 21 18.51 20.26 22.31
N ARG A 22 19.55 21.05 22.59
CA ARG A 22 20.06 22.12 21.70
C ARG A 22 20.40 21.60 20.29
N SER A 23 20.68 20.30 20.16
CA SER A 23 20.87 19.59 18.90
C SER A 23 19.62 19.57 18.02
N LEU A 24 18.43 19.36 18.58
CA LEU A 24 17.15 19.37 17.84
C LEU A 24 16.82 20.76 17.29
N ALA A 25 17.03 21.81 18.08
CA ALA A 25 16.83 23.18 17.62
C ALA A 25 17.81 23.56 16.49
N ALA A 26 19.07 23.12 16.57
CA ALA A 26 20.06 23.30 15.50
C ALA A 26 19.68 22.51 14.24
N ASP A 27 19.20 21.27 14.38
CA ASP A 27 18.80 20.43 13.25
C ASP A 27 17.53 20.93 12.55
N VAL A 28 16.54 21.41 13.32
CA VAL A 28 15.34 22.06 12.78
C VAL A 28 15.73 23.34 12.03
N ARG A 29 16.63 24.17 12.58
CA ARG A 29 17.14 25.36 11.88
C ARG A 29 17.90 24.99 10.59
N ARG A 30 18.71 23.93 10.61
CA ARG A 30 19.47 23.44 9.44
C ARG A 30 18.52 22.92 8.35
N ARG A 31 17.50 22.13 8.71
CA ARG A 31 16.46 21.67 7.76
C ARG A 31 15.65 22.85 7.22
N HIS A 32 15.29 23.81 8.06
CA HIS A 32 14.54 24.99 7.63
C HIS A 32 15.34 25.85 6.63
N ARG A 33 16.63 26.10 6.88
CA ARG A 33 17.52 26.80 5.94
C ARG A 33 17.64 26.06 4.61
N ARG A 34 17.82 24.73 4.63
CA ARG A 34 17.86 23.91 3.41
C ARG A 34 16.54 23.98 2.61
N ARG A 35 15.40 23.97 3.30
CA ARG A 35 14.08 24.09 2.65
C ARG A 35 13.89 25.48 2.01
N LYS A 36 14.30 26.55 2.69
CA LYS A 36 14.24 27.92 2.17
C LYS A 36 15.14 28.13 0.95
N ALA A 37 16.34 27.52 0.93
CA ALA A 37 17.24 27.56 -0.22
C ALA A 37 16.66 26.83 -1.46
N ARG A 38 16.01 25.68 -1.25
CA ARG A 38 15.32 24.92 -2.32
C ARG A 38 14.11 25.67 -2.91
N ILE A 39 13.35 26.38 -2.06
CA ILE A 39 12.20 27.19 -2.53
C ILE A 39 12.68 28.38 -3.37
N ARG A 40 13.77 29.06 -2.97
CA ARG A 40 14.33 30.19 -3.74
C ARG A 40 14.89 29.77 -5.10
N THR A 41 15.46 28.57 -5.19
CA THR A 41 15.97 28.03 -6.47
C THR A 41 14.83 27.57 -7.39
N ALA A 42 13.75 26.99 -6.86
CA ALA A 42 12.55 26.67 -7.65
C ALA A 42 11.83 27.92 -8.18
N ALA A 43 11.78 29.01 -7.40
CA ALA A 43 11.18 30.27 -7.84
C ALA A 43 11.96 30.95 -8.99
N ALA A 44 13.29 30.76 -9.06
CA ALA A 44 14.11 31.33 -10.14
C ALA A 44 13.88 30.64 -11.50
N VAL A 45 13.50 29.35 -11.52
CA VAL A 45 13.24 28.60 -12.76
C VAL A 45 11.87 28.95 -13.37
N ALA A 46 10.88 29.30 -12.55
CA ALA A 46 9.55 29.68 -13.04
C ALA A 46 9.51 31.05 -13.75
N GLY A 47 10.41 31.98 -13.40
CA GLY A 47 10.50 33.30 -14.03
C GLY A 47 11.02 33.27 -15.47
N ALA A 48 11.87 32.30 -15.82
CA ALA A 48 12.42 32.18 -17.16
C ALA A 48 11.40 31.62 -18.19
N SER A 49 10.39 30.88 -17.72
CA SER A 49 9.42 30.20 -18.60
C SER A 49 8.28 31.09 -19.10
N VAL A 50 8.02 32.23 -18.46
CA VAL A 50 6.92 33.15 -18.84
C VAL A 50 7.33 34.11 -19.96
N ALA A 51 8.64 34.36 -20.14
CA ALA A 51 9.13 35.24 -21.21
C ALA A 51 9.09 34.60 -22.62
N ALA A 52 8.93 33.27 -22.72
CA ALA A 52 9.00 32.54 -23.99
C ALA A 52 7.66 32.39 -24.74
N LEU A 53 6.53 32.79 -24.15
CA LEU A 53 5.19 32.65 -24.76
C LEU A 53 4.64 33.94 -25.39
N ALA A 54 5.41 35.03 -25.43
CA ALA A 54 4.95 36.31 -25.96
C ALA A 54 5.35 36.60 -27.44
N LEU A 55 5.87 35.61 -28.17
CA LEU A 55 6.35 35.77 -29.56
C LEU A 55 5.82 34.67 -30.51
N ALA A 56 4.51 34.40 -30.46
CA ALA A 56 3.83 33.68 -31.54
C ALA A 56 2.99 34.68 -32.36
N PRO A 57 3.44 35.09 -33.56
CA PRO A 57 2.68 36.01 -34.40
C PRO A 57 1.46 35.31 -35.02
N ALA A 58 0.32 35.97 -34.89
CA ALA A 58 -0.93 35.62 -35.54
C ALA A 58 -0.78 35.66 -37.07
N TYR A 59 -0.65 34.49 -37.70
CA TYR A 59 -0.66 34.39 -39.17
C TYR A 59 -1.26 33.05 -39.61
N ARG A 60 -2.59 32.91 -39.46
CA ARG A 60 -3.40 31.98 -40.26
C ARG A 60 -4.80 32.53 -40.46
N SER A 61 -4.88 33.63 -41.19
CA SER A 61 -6.06 33.97 -41.97
C SER A 61 -5.62 34.13 -43.43
N ILE A 62 -6.46 33.67 -44.35
CA ILE A 62 -6.34 33.75 -45.80
C ILE A 62 -5.54 32.59 -46.43
N GLN A 63 -6.26 31.56 -46.91
CA GLN A 63 -6.15 31.13 -48.31
C GLN A 63 -7.47 30.47 -48.78
N PRO A 64 -7.75 30.49 -50.09
CA PRO A 64 -9.09 30.60 -50.67
C PRO A 64 -9.70 29.28 -51.14
N ALA A 65 -11.03 29.25 -51.17
CA ALA A 65 -11.83 28.17 -51.72
C ALA A 65 -11.81 28.17 -53.26
N PRO A 66 -11.63 27.01 -53.93
CA PRO A 66 -12.01 26.85 -55.33
C PRO A 66 -13.48 26.41 -55.43
N ALA A 67 -14.26 27.22 -56.15
CA ALA A 67 -15.62 26.93 -56.57
C ALA A 67 -15.64 25.97 -57.78
N GLY A 68 -16.53 24.99 -57.76
CA GLY A 68 -16.79 24.10 -58.89
C GLY A 68 -17.60 22.86 -58.50
N ALA A 69 -18.92 23.01 -58.38
CA ALA A 69 -19.92 21.94 -58.52
C ALA A 69 -20.27 21.80 -60.03
N PRO A 70 -21.10 20.85 -60.54
CA PRO A 70 -22.11 20.03 -59.85
C PRO A 70 -22.28 18.57 -60.36
N GLU A 71 -23.39 17.95 -59.96
CA GLU A 71 -23.98 16.66 -60.39
C GLU A 71 -23.49 15.43 -59.61
N GLY A 72 -24.32 14.60 -59.01
CA GLY A 72 -25.78 14.52 -58.95
C GLY A 72 -26.17 13.27 -58.15
N VAL A 73 -27.49 13.09 -58.00
CA VAL A 73 -28.20 11.93 -57.45
C VAL A 73 -28.55 12.00 -55.95
N VAL A 74 -29.84 12.20 -55.75
CA VAL A 74 -30.63 12.21 -54.51
C VAL A 74 -31.03 10.74 -54.14
N PRO A 75 -31.85 10.48 -53.10
CA PRO A 75 -31.52 9.64 -51.95
C PRO A 75 -32.25 8.27 -51.97
N SER A 76 -31.96 7.37 -51.03
CA SER A 76 -32.94 6.30 -50.74
C SER A 76 -32.80 5.68 -49.36
N ALA A 77 -33.98 5.61 -48.73
CA ALA A 77 -34.49 4.65 -47.75
C ALA A 77 -33.63 4.35 -46.51
N ALA A 78 -34.02 4.82 -45.33
CA ALA A 78 -35.11 4.28 -44.49
C ALA A 78 -34.82 2.88 -43.94
N ALA A 79 -34.65 2.80 -42.63
CA ALA A 79 -35.21 1.70 -41.83
C ALA A 79 -35.28 2.15 -40.37
N SER A 80 -36.51 2.37 -39.93
CA SER A 80 -36.95 2.45 -38.54
C SER A 80 -36.59 1.17 -37.78
N GLY A 81 -36.43 1.31 -36.47
CA GLY A 81 -36.29 0.17 -35.57
C GLY A 81 -36.48 0.59 -34.11
N ASP A 82 -37.71 0.95 -33.76
CA ASP A 82 -38.22 0.94 -32.39
C ASP A 82 -38.02 -0.45 -31.75
N GLY A 83 -37.57 -0.50 -30.50
CA GLY A 83 -37.43 -1.75 -29.76
C GLY A 83 -36.90 -1.55 -28.35
N ALA A 84 -37.84 -1.40 -27.41
CA ALA A 84 -37.66 -1.22 -25.98
C ALA A 84 -36.99 -2.44 -25.25
N PRO A 85 -36.62 -2.30 -23.96
CA PRO A 85 -35.66 -3.14 -23.26
C PRO A 85 -36.30 -4.29 -22.46
N GLU A 86 -35.71 -5.50 -22.49
CA GLU A 86 -36.00 -6.63 -21.59
C GLU A 86 -34.91 -7.70 -21.81
N ARG A 87 -34.40 -8.51 -20.87
CA ARG A 87 -34.85 -8.94 -19.55
C ARG A 87 -33.64 -9.55 -18.81
N VAL A 88 -33.56 -9.31 -17.51
CA VAL A 88 -32.66 -9.97 -16.54
C VAL A 88 -33.07 -11.45 -16.38
N PRO A 89 -32.13 -12.42 -16.32
CA PRO A 89 -32.44 -13.74 -15.78
C PRO A 89 -32.37 -13.72 -14.24
N ALA A 90 -33.49 -14.05 -13.61
CA ALA A 90 -33.65 -14.24 -12.18
C ALA A 90 -33.24 -15.67 -11.74
N PRO A 91 -33.20 -15.98 -10.44
CA PRO A 91 -32.48 -17.11 -9.83
C PRO A 91 -33.26 -18.44 -9.89
N VAL A 92 -32.51 -19.55 -9.85
CA VAL A 92 -33.06 -20.92 -9.85
C VAL A 92 -33.31 -21.41 -8.41
N PRO A 93 -34.45 -22.05 -8.10
CA PRO A 93 -34.77 -22.54 -6.75
C PRO A 93 -34.37 -24.00 -6.46
N SER A 94 -34.12 -24.20 -5.16
CA SER A 94 -34.04 -25.35 -4.24
C SER A 94 -34.36 -26.81 -4.67
N ARG A 95 -33.56 -27.75 -4.11
CA ARG A 95 -34.00 -29.08 -3.64
C ARG A 95 -33.23 -29.54 -2.38
N PRO A 96 -33.91 -29.84 -1.25
CA PRO A 96 -33.48 -30.77 -0.19
C PRO A 96 -34.03 -32.20 -0.52
N PRO A 97 -33.89 -33.28 0.29
CA PRO A 97 -33.43 -33.42 1.69
C PRO A 97 -32.41 -34.56 1.91
N GLU A 98 -31.85 -34.71 3.12
CA GLU A 98 -32.08 -35.92 3.94
C GLU A 98 -31.42 -35.84 5.32
N SER A 99 -32.25 -36.15 6.32
CA SER A 99 -31.93 -36.38 7.71
C SER A 99 -31.15 -37.68 7.91
N GLY A 100 -30.16 -37.66 8.79
CA GLY A 100 -29.50 -38.87 9.27
C GLY A 100 -28.83 -38.67 10.63
N LYS A 101 -29.58 -38.99 11.69
CA LYS A 101 -29.18 -39.51 13.02
C LYS A 101 -27.70 -39.37 13.39
N GLY A 102 -27.34 -38.71 14.49
CA GLY A 102 -27.69 -39.16 15.85
C GLY A 102 -26.79 -40.34 16.26
N GLY A 103 -25.70 -40.04 16.97
CA GLY A 103 -24.76 -41.05 17.47
C GLY A 103 -23.88 -40.48 18.59
N THR A 104 -24.32 -40.72 19.82
CA THR A 104 -23.71 -40.33 21.09
C THR A 104 -22.39 -41.08 21.35
N ALA A 105 -21.51 -40.39 22.08
CA ALA A 105 -20.21 -40.73 22.66
C ALA A 105 -19.84 -42.20 22.93
N GLU A 106 -18.53 -42.49 22.81
CA GLU A 106 -17.78 -43.13 23.90
C GLU A 106 -16.28 -42.72 23.88
N PRO A 107 -15.69 -42.32 25.03
CA PRO A 107 -14.27 -41.98 25.14
C PRO A 107 -13.42 -43.25 25.32
N ARG A 108 -12.48 -43.50 24.40
CA ARG A 108 -11.45 -44.53 24.59
C ARG A 108 -10.32 -43.97 25.45
N THR A 109 -10.20 -44.58 26.63
CA THR A 109 -9.12 -44.44 27.59
C THR A 109 -7.74 -44.68 26.97
N PRO A 110 -6.70 -43.93 27.39
CA PRO A 110 -5.32 -44.16 26.98
C PRO A 110 -4.76 -45.41 27.66
N ARG A 111 -4.18 -46.31 26.87
CA ARG A 111 -3.44 -47.49 27.34
C ARG A 111 -2.05 -47.04 27.82
N PRO A 112 -1.63 -47.33 29.05
CA PRO A 112 -0.26 -47.09 29.48
C PRO A 112 0.62 -48.18 28.86
N SER A 113 1.57 -47.79 28.01
CA SER A 113 2.65 -48.67 27.61
C SER A 113 3.90 -48.29 28.41
N THR A 114 4.28 -49.23 29.25
CA THR A 114 5.51 -49.36 30.02
C THR A 114 6.75 -49.05 29.20
N GLY A 115 7.71 -48.41 29.87
CA GLY A 115 8.91 -47.82 29.26
C GLY A 115 9.93 -48.81 28.70
N ALA A 116 10.77 -48.27 27.83
CA ALA A 116 12.08 -48.77 27.45
C ALA A 116 12.98 -47.55 27.13
N PRO A 117 14.31 -47.70 27.28
CA PRO A 117 15.22 -46.66 27.77
C PRO A 117 15.71 -45.67 26.71
N ASP A 118 16.20 -44.54 27.23
CA ASP A 118 16.79 -43.38 26.57
C ASP A 118 17.47 -43.66 25.22
N ALA A 119 16.71 -43.45 24.14
CA ALA A 119 17.30 -43.10 22.85
C ALA A 119 17.62 -41.59 22.90
N PRO A 120 18.83 -41.15 22.52
CA PRO A 120 19.11 -39.73 22.41
C PRO A 120 18.10 -39.13 21.45
N ALA A 121 17.30 -38.19 21.94
CA ALA A 121 16.30 -37.49 21.15
C ALA A 121 17.00 -36.95 19.90
N ALA A 122 16.67 -37.52 18.74
CA ALA A 122 17.08 -36.98 17.47
C ALA A 122 16.64 -35.52 17.46
N GLU A 123 17.61 -34.62 17.44
CA GLU A 123 17.37 -33.19 17.35
C GLU A 123 16.51 -32.98 16.11
N ALA A 124 15.26 -32.58 16.33
CA ALA A 124 14.32 -32.37 15.24
C ALA A 124 14.99 -31.43 14.23
N PRO A 125 14.96 -31.74 12.92
CA PRO A 125 15.57 -30.89 11.92
C PRO A 125 15.03 -29.49 12.13
N ARG A 126 15.93 -28.51 12.37
CA ARG A 126 15.57 -27.10 12.45
C ARG A 126 14.77 -26.79 11.20
N ALA A 127 13.47 -26.60 11.37
CA ALA A 127 12.61 -26.15 10.29
C ALA A 127 13.20 -24.82 9.83
N GLU A 128 13.78 -24.82 8.64
CA GLU A 128 14.21 -23.57 8.02
C GLU A 128 13.01 -22.63 8.05
N PRO A 129 13.20 -21.36 8.45
CA PRO A 129 12.12 -20.41 8.53
C PRO A 129 11.53 -20.22 7.13
N SER A 130 10.51 -21.00 6.81
CA SER A 130 9.83 -20.95 5.53
C SER A 130 9.20 -19.57 5.39
N LEU A 131 9.36 -18.96 4.22
CA LEU A 131 8.64 -17.73 3.90
C LEU A 131 7.14 -17.95 4.14
N PRO A 132 6.40 -16.92 4.57
CA PRO A 132 4.95 -16.99 4.65
C PRO A 132 4.37 -17.43 3.31
N ALA A 133 3.35 -18.29 3.30
CA ALA A 133 2.78 -18.85 2.07
C ALA A 133 2.25 -17.80 1.08
N TRP A 134 1.94 -16.60 1.56
CA TRP A 134 1.53 -15.46 0.74
C TRP A 134 2.70 -14.72 0.08
N LEU A 135 3.96 -15.03 0.38
CA LEU A 135 5.14 -14.38 -0.18
C LEU A 135 5.90 -15.33 -1.10
N ALA A 136 5.79 -15.11 -2.40
CA ALA A 136 6.41 -15.97 -3.42
C ALA A 136 7.84 -15.55 -3.82
N TYR A 137 8.29 -14.35 -3.44
CA TYR A 137 9.62 -13.85 -3.77
C TYR A 137 10.16 -12.95 -2.67
N LEU A 138 11.39 -13.23 -2.27
CA LEU A 138 12.22 -12.39 -1.41
C LEU A 138 13.65 -12.46 -1.96
N PRO A 139 14.39 -11.33 -2.08
CA PRO A 139 15.79 -11.36 -2.47
C PRO A 139 16.63 -12.27 -1.59
N ASP A 140 17.57 -13.01 -2.19
CA ASP A 140 18.48 -13.88 -1.48
C ASP A 140 19.33 -13.11 -0.47
N GLY A 141 19.71 -13.77 0.63
CA GLY A 141 20.48 -13.16 1.72
C GLY A 141 19.64 -12.27 2.64
N LEU A 142 18.31 -12.35 2.58
CA LEU A 142 17.40 -11.75 3.57
C LEU A 142 16.83 -12.82 4.49
N ASP A 143 17.10 -12.67 5.79
CA ASP A 143 16.55 -13.53 6.83
C ASP A 143 15.43 -12.83 7.58
N ALA A 144 14.48 -13.61 8.11
CA ALA A 144 13.44 -13.07 8.96
C ALA A 144 14.06 -12.41 10.19
N ALA A 145 13.90 -11.09 10.31
CA ALA A 145 14.47 -10.31 11.43
C ALA A 145 13.77 -10.64 12.75
N ARG A 146 12.51 -11.08 12.67
CA ARG A 146 11.65 -11.54 13.76
C ARG A 146 10.45 -12.30 13.19
N PRO A 147 9.75 -13.11 14.00
CA PRO A 147 8.45 -13.63 13.63
C PRO A 147 7.51 -12.49 13.20
N CYS A 148 6.64 -12.78 12.24
CA CYS A 148 5.62 -11.84 11.81
C CYS A 148 4.72 -11.45 13.00
N ALA A 149 4.61 -10.15 13.27
CA ALA A 149 3.75 -9.63 14.33
C ALA A 149 2.35 -9.36 13.77
N THR A 150 1.31 -9.79 14.48
CA THR A 150 -0.08 -9.46 14.15
C THR A 150 -0.73 -8.70 15.28
N GLU A 151 -1.22 -7.50 14.98
CA GLU A 151 -1.95 -6.64 15.90
C GLU A 151 -3.41 -6.57 15.46
N ARG A 152 -4.32 -6.98 16.36
CA ARG A 152 -5.76 -6.92 16.11
C ARG A 152 -6.36 -5.70 16.82
N GLY A 153 -6.85 -4.75 16.04
CA GLY A 153 -7.66 -3.63 16.52
C GLY A 153 -9.16 -3.91 16.40
N THR A 154 -9.98 -2.91 16.74
CA THR A 154 -11.45 -3.02 16.69
C THR A 154 -12.00 -3.10 15.26
N ALA A 155 -11.36 -2.42 14.30
CA ALA A 155 -11.81 -2.37 12.90
C ALA A 155 -10.81 -2.97 11.89
N ARG A 156 -9.54 -3.17 12.31
CA ARG A 156 -8.45 -3.57 11.43
C ARG A 156 -7.51 -4.56 12.12
N THR A 157 -7.07 -5.56 11.39
CA THR A 157 -5.96 -6.44 11.76
C THR A 157 -4.76 -6.07 10.92
N THR A 158 -3.61 -5.82 11.55
CA THR A 158 -2.36 -5.52 10.86
C THR A 158 -1.36 -6.64 11.08
N THR A 159 -0.86 -7.25 10.01
CA THR A 159 0.27 -8.18 10.05
C THR A 159 1.51 -7.51 9.49
N VAL A 160 2.62 -7.56 10.22
CA VAL A 160 3.91 -6.99 9.82
C VAL A 160 4.97 -8.08 9.85
N CYS A 161 5.59 -8.32 8.71
CA CYS A 161 6.75 -9.18 8.58
C CYS A 161 7.96 -8.35 8.16
N GLU A 162 9.14 -8.70 8.67
CA GLU A 162 10.37 -7.94 8.45
C GLU A 162 11.53 -8.89 8.22
N TRP A 163 12.31 -8.61 7.19
CA TRP A 163 13.50 -9.33 6.81
C TRP A 163 14.69 -8.39 6.68
N ARG A 164 15.88 -8.86 7.04
CA ARG A 164 17.13 -8.10 7.00
C ARG A 164 18.29 -9.00 6.63
N GLY A 165 19.31 -8.39 6.03
CA GLY A 165 20.57 -9.05 5.73
C GLY A 165 21.46 -8.13 4.87
N ASP A 166 22.46 -8.73 4.23
CA ASP A 166 23.42 -8.01 3.39
C ASP A 166 22.81 -7.14 2.29
N PRO A 167 21.76 -7.58 1.54
CA PRO A 167 21.17 -6.74 0.51
C PRO A 167 20.32 -5.59 1.10
N GLY A 168 20.13 -5.54 2.41
CA GLY A 168 19.43 -4.48 3.11
C GLY A 168 18.26 -5.00 3.94
N TRP A 169 17.06 -4.48 3.68
CA TRP A 169 15.89 -4.84 4.46
C TRP A 169 14.61 -4.78 3.64
N VAL A 170 13.65 -5.62 4.03
CA VAL A 170 12.30 -5.66 3.47
C VAL A 170 11.30 -5.68 4.62
N ARG A 171 10.26 -4.87 4.52
CA ARG A 171 9.15 -4.88 5.46
C ARG A 171 7.85 -4.94 4.68
N ILE A 172 7.01 -5.92 5.02
CA ILE A 172 5.70 -6.08 4.41
C ILE A 172 4.65 -5.91 5.50
N ARG A 173 3.69 -5.03 5.22
CA ARG A 173 2.55 -4.76 6.07
C ARG A 173 1.28 -5.13 5.32
N LEU A 174 0.51 -6.06 5.87
CA LEU A 174 -0.84 -6.41 5.44
C LEU A 174 -1.82 -5.79 6.43
N VAL A 175 -2.84 -5.10 5.92
CA VAL A 175 -3.89 -4.49 6.73
C VAL A 175 -5.23 -5.03 6.24
N GLU A 176 -5.87 -5.85 7.04
CA GLU A 176 -7.21 -6.38 6.78
C GLU A 176 -8.23 -5.63 7.63
N GLY A 177 -9.36 -5.24 7.05
CA GLY A 177 -10.42 -4.56 7.79
C GLY A 177 -11.35 -3.76 6.89
N THR A 178 -12.41 -3.21 7.49
CA THR A 178 -13.37 -2.39 6.76
C THR A 178 -12.88 -0.95 6.63
N GLY A 179 -13.42 -0.24 5.62
CA GLY A 179 -13.14 1.18 5.41
C GLY A 179 -11.68 1.50 5.04
N ILE A 180 -10.99 0.61 4.33
CA ILE A 180 -9.74 0.95 3.64
C ILE A 180 -10.13 1.48 2.26
N GLY A 181 -10.19 2.81 2.13
CA GLY A 181 -10.71 3.48 0.93
C GLY A 181 -9.72 3.54 -0.23
N GLY A 182 -8.41 3.44 0.05
CA GLY A 182 -7.38 3.54 -0.96
C GLY A 182 -5.97 3.31 -0.43
N PRO A 183 -4.97 3.16 -1.33
CA PRO A 183 -3.58 2.92 -0.96
C PRO A 183 -2.98 4.04 -0.10
N GLU A 184 -3.53 5.25 -0.19
CA GLU A 184 -3.14 6.43 0.59
C GLU A 184 -3.31 6.21 2.11
N GLU A 185 -4.26 5.36 2.52
CA GLU A 185 -4.59 5.14 3.94
C GLU A 185 -3.69 4.10 4.63
N LEU A 186 -2.93 3.30 3.87
CA LEU A 186 -2.15 2.19 4.41
C LEU A 186 -0.85 2.65 5.06
N ALA A 187 -0.13 3.51 4.35
CA ALA A 187 1.11 4.13 4.80
C ALA A 187 1.41 5.33 3.88
N PRO A 188 1.20 6.59 4.33
CA PRO A 188 1.47 7.74 3.50
C PRO A 188 2.97 7.79 3.15
N PRO A 189 3.35 7.75 1.85
CA PRO A 189 4.74 7.86 1.46
C PRO A 189 5.30 9.22 1.84
N VAL A 190 6.62 9.29 2.05
CA VAL A 190 7.29 10.56 2.28
C VAL A 190 7.41 11.30 0.95
N GLY A 191 6.85 12.51 0.88
CA GLY A 191 6.90 13.36 -0.31
C GLY A 191 5.69 13.19 -1.23
N VAL A 192 5.88 13.42 -2.52
CA VAL A 192 4.81 13.29 -3.52
C VAL A 192 4.74 11.82 -3.98
N PRO A 193 3.62 11.11 -3.75
CA PRO A 193 3.46 9.75 -4.24
C PRO A 193 3.45 9.72 -5.79
N VAL A 194 4.01 8.65 -6.35
CA VAL A 194 3.94 8.34 -7.78
C VAL A 194 2.91 7.23 -7.99
N ARG A 195 1.98 7.42 -8.93
CA ARG A 195 1.02 6.38 -9.30
C ARG A 195 1.71 5.29 -10.10
N THR A 196 1.38 4.04 -9.80
CA THR A 196 1.89 2.85 -10.48
C THR A 196 0.87 1.71 -10.38
N SER A 197 1.26 0.48 -10.69
CA SER A 197 0.42 -0.70 -10.52
C SER A 197 1.24 -1.90 -10.05
N VAL A 198 0.65 -2.75 -9.22
CA VAL A 198 1.19 -4.07 -8.85
C VAL A 198 0.25 -5.12 -9.45
N ARG A 199 0.73 -5.91 -10.41
CA ARG A 199 -0.09 -6.93 -11.13
C ARG A 199 -1.40 -6.37 -11.72
N GLY A 200 -1.35 -5.16 -12.27
CA GLY A 200 -2.52 -4.46 -12.82
C GLY A 200 -3.41 -3.77 -11.79
N THR A 201 -3.19 -3.97 -10.49
CA THR A 201 -3.92 -3.27 -9.42
C THR A 201 -3.31 -1.88 -9.19
N PRO A 202 -4.12 -0.80 -9.13
CA PRO A 202 -3.64 0.54 -8.84
C PRO A 202 -2.84 0.61 -7.53
N ALA A 203 -1.69 1.26 -7.60
CA ALA A 203 -0.75 1.35 -6.48
C ALA A 203 -0.12 2.74 -6.39
N LEU A 204 0.40 3.07 -5.21
CA LEU A 204 1.20 4.26 -4.95
C LEU A 204 2.59 3.89 -4.52
N ALA A 205 3.60 4.42 -5.20
CA ALA A 205 4.99 4.28 -4.84
C ALA A 205 5.58 5.59 -4.32
N GLY A 206 6.59 5.49 -3.46
CA GLY A 206 7.27 6.67 -2.93
C GLY A 206 8.48 6.34 -2.07
N ALA A 207 9.02 7.35 -1.42
CA ALA A 207 10.11 7.15 -0.46
C ALA A 207 9.58 6.56 0.85
N ALA A 208 10.32 5.60 1.39
CA ALA A 208 10.13 5.08 2.74
C ALA A 208 11.12 5.76 3.71
N PRO A 209 10.90 5.65 5.04
CA PRO A 209 11.89 6.07 6.02
C PRO A 209 13.27 5.42 5.79
N GLY A 210 14.34 6.09 6.23
CA GLY A 210 15.68 5.49 6.24
C GLY A 210 16.26 5.19 4.86
N SER A 211 16.02 6.05 3.86
CA SER A 211 16.47 5.92 2.46
C SER A 211 15.84 4.77 1.64
N GLY A 212 14.80 4.13 2.18
CA GLY A 212 14.07 3.09 1.47
C GLY A 212 13.09 3.62 0.42
N ARG A 213 12.47 2.68 -0.30
CA ARG A 213 11.35 2.89 -1.20
C ARG A 213 10.17 2.07 -0.70
N GLN A 214 8.95 2.51 -1.02
CA GLN A 214 7.74 1.78 -0.70
C GLN A 214 6.75 1.76 -1.85
N VAL A 215 5.88 0.75 -1.86
CA VAL A 215 4.70 0.66 -2.71
C VAL A 215 3.52 0.13 -1.90
N SER A 216 2.35 0.74 -2.07
CA SER A 216 1.11 0.42 -1.36
C SER A 216 -0.04 0.23 -2.36
N TRP A 217 -0.87 -0.79 -2.17
CA TRP A 217 -2.01 -1.12 -3.03
C TRP A 217 -3.09 -1.89 -2.25
N LEU A 218 -4.26 -2.05 -2.85
CA LEU A 218 -5.35 -2.86 -2.30
C LEU A 218 -5.52 -4.13 -3.14
N PRO A 219 -4.90 -5.27 -2.76
CA PRO A 219 -5.08 -6.53 -3.49
C PRO A 219 -6.55 -6.91 -3.72
N ARG A 220 -7.42 -6.61 -2.74
CA ARG A 220 -8.86 -6.82 -2.79
C ARG A 220 -9.56 -5.86 -1.82
N ALA A 221 -10.88 -5.75 -1.93
CA ALA A 221 -11.69 -4.96 -0.99
C ALA A 221 -11.44 -5.43 0.46
N GLY A 222 -11.16 -4.48 1.35
CA GLY A 222 -10.90 -4.75 2.76
C GLY A 222 -9.50 -5.30 3.09
N LEU A 223 -8.61 -5.39 2.10
CA LEU A 223 -7.23 -5.80 2.31
C LEU A 223 -6.28 -4.84 1.62
N GLY A 224 -5.38 -4.24 2.39
CA GLY A 224 -4.29 -3.42 1.88
C GLY A 224 -2.94 -4.07 2.10
N ALA A 225 -2.03 -3.88 1.15
CA ALA A 225 -0.65 -4.30 1.25
C ALA A 225 0.27 -3.08 1.11
N THR A 226 1.36 -3.08 1.88
CA THR A 226 2.47 -2.14 1.73
C THR A 226 3.77 -2.90 1.81
N VAL A 227 4.62 -2.73 0.81
CA VAL A 227 5.99 -3.24 0.79
C VAL A 227 6.93 -2.06 0.90
N GLN A 228 7.88 -2.15 1.83
CA GLN A 228 8.97 -1.22 1.99
C GLN A 228 10.28 -1.98 1.84
N ALA A 229 11.25 -1.40 1.15
CA ALA A 229 12.57 -2.00 0.98
C ALA A 229 13.66 -0.93 1.01
N GLY A 230 14.82 -1.27 1.57
CA GLY A 230 16.00 -0.40 1.60
C GLY A 230 17.28 -1.16 1.29
N GLY A 231 18.37 -0.43 1.04
CA GLY A 231 19.62 -1.02 0.54
C GLY A 231 19.50 -1.45 -0.93
N ALA A 232 20.20 -2.51 -1.31
CA ALA A 232 20.10 -3.10 -2.64
C ALA A 232 18.70 -3.68 -2.92
N ALA A 233 18.02 -4.20 -1.89
CA ALA A 233 16.65 -4.73 -2.01
C ALA A 233 15.61 -3.69 -2.48
N ALA A 234 15.90 -2.38 -2.36
CA ALA A 234 15.05 -1.33 -2.90
C ALA A 234 14.98 -1.33 -4.45
N GLY A 235 15.97 -1.94 -5.11
CA GLY A 235 15.97 -2.18 -6.56
C GLY A 235 14.92 -3.21 -6.98
N ASP A 236 14.66 -4.21 -6.12
CA ASP A 236 13.71 -5.29 -6.35
C ASP A 236 12.29 -5.01 -5.83
N LEU A 237 12.02 -3.79 -5.36
CA LEU A 237 10.75 -3.43 -4.71
C LEU A 237 9.50 -3.91 -5.48
N MET A 238 9.47 -3.71 -6.80
CA MET A 238 8.31 -4.10 -7.61
C MET A 238 8.20 -5.62 -7.73
N ARG A 239 9.32 -6.34 -7.87
CA ARG A 239 9.34 -7.80 -7.93
C ARG A 239 8.90 -8.41 -6.58
N ILE A 240 9.33 -7.83 -5.46
CA ILE A 240 8.85 -8.20 -4.12
C ILE A 240 7.34 -7.98 -4.02
N ALA A 241 6.84 -6.81 -4.43
CA ALA A 241 5.43 -6.50 -4.39
C ALA A 241 4.57 -7.46 -5.23
N GLU A 242 5.04 -7.83 -6.42
CA GLU A 242 4.36 -8.82 -7.27
C GLU A 242 4.37 -10.24 -6.66
N GLY A 243 5.36 -10.55 -5.83
CA GLY A 243 5.44 -11.78 -5.05
C GLY A 243 4.42 -11.87 -3.90
N VAL A 244 3.79 -10.76 -3.49
CA VAL A 244 2.82 -10.73 -2.39
C VAL A 244 1.43 -11.16 -2.89
N ARG A 245 0.93 -12.27 -2.35
CA ARG A 245 -0.34 -12.95 -2.67
C ARG A 245 -1.14 -13.24 -1.38
N PRO A 246 -1.74 -12.21 -0.77
CA PRO A 246 -2.38 -12.30 0.54
C PRO A 246 -3.86 -12.72 0.48
#